data_AF-A0A817ITG5-F1
#
_entry.id   AF-A0A817ITG5-F1
#
_cell.length_a   1.000
_cell.length_b   1.000
_cell.length_c   1.000
_cell.angle_alpha   90.00
_cell.angle_beta   90.00
_cell.angle_gamma   90.00
#
_symmetry.space_group_name_H-M   'P 1'
#
loop_
_entity.id
_entity.type
_entity.pdbx_description
1 polymer ?
#
loop_
_entity_poly.entity_id
_entity_poly.type
_entity_poly.pdbx_seq_one_letter_code
_entity_poly.pdbx_strand_id
1 'polypeptide(L)'
;MSSEFTGVDGTWKIIDYPLHPECVGCKFEIKSENPNKYRLHASVINSMNCSLEYNLENNEWKTSSIMSTLMAGSSEEMNKENFINDLISNIKSLHVEDEQHLIIQTNNGATAQLERF
;
A
#
# COMPACT_ATOMS: atom_id res chain seq x y z
N MET A 1 -11.26 -6.98 -24.31
CA MET A 1 -10.15 -7.14 -23.35
C MET A 1 -10.79 -7.11 -21.98
N SER A 2 -10.87 -8.27 -21.33
CA SER A 2 -11.39 -8.44 -19.98
C SER A 2 -10.38 -7.86 -19.01
N SER A 3 -10.80 -6.90 -18.18
CA SER A 3 -10.01 -6.40 -17.05
C SER A 3 -9.75 -7.56 -16.10
N GLU A 4 -8.49 -7.96 -15.94
CA GLU A 4 -8.12 -8.95 -14.93
C GLU A 4 -8.37 -8.33 -13.55
N PHE A 5 -9.34 -8.90 -12.84
CA PHE A 5 -9.64 -8.52 -11.47
C PHE A 5 -8.47 -8.96 -10.59
N THR A 6 -7.66 -8.01 -10.11
CA THR A 6 -6.47 -8.28 -9.29
C THR A 6 -6.80 -8.64 -7.83
N GLY A 7 -8.05 -8.47 -7.40
CA GLY A 7 -8.50 -8.76 -6.03
C GLY A 7 -7.99 -7.80 -4.95
N VAL A 8 -7.19 -6.80 -5.30
CA VAL A 8 -6.53 -5.89 -4.34
C VAL A 8 -7.46 -4.85 -3.72
N ASP A 9 -8.66 -4.66 -4.28
CA ASP A 9 -9.65 -3.73 -3.74
C ASP A 9 -10.06 -4.14 -2.32
N GLY A 10 -10.11 -3.19 -1.40
CA GLY A 10 -10.53 -3.44 -0.02
C GLY A 10 -9.75 -2.63 1.01
N THR A 11 -10.06 -2.91 2.26
CA THR A 11 -9.37 -2.33 3.42
C THR A 11 -8.43 -3.38 3.99
N TRP A 12 -7.17 -2.99 4.17
CA TRP A 12 -6.07 -3.87 4.52
C TRP A 12 -5.33 -3.31 5.73
N LYS A 13 -4.85 -4.19 6.60
CA LYS A 13 -4.09 -3.85 7.80
C LYS A 13 -2.80 -4.65 7.83
N ILE A 14 -1.66 -4.00 8.04
CA ILE A 14 -0.37 -4.69 8.16
C ILE A 14 -0.41 -5.62 9.38
N ILE A 15 -0.12 -6.89 9.15
CA ILE A 15 0.02 -7.93 10.19
C ILE A 15 1.47 -8.37 10.38
N ASP A 16 2.29 -8.25 9.33
CA ASP A 16 3.73 -8.52 9.40
C ASP A 16 4.50 -7.54 8.50
N TYR A 17 5.56 -6.95 9.05
CA TYR A 17 6.51 -6.13 8.31
C TYR A 17 7.90 -6.23 8.97
N PRO A 18 8.71 -7.23 8.61
CA PRO A 18 9.93 -7.57 9.36
C PRO A 18 10.96 -6.45 9.48
N LEU A 19 11.05 -5.57 8.49
CA LEU A 19 11.97 -4.42 8.51
C LEU A 19 11.48 -3.28 9.40
N HIS A 20 10.16 -3.16 9.58
CA HIS A 20 9.51 -2.07 10.32
C HIS A 20 8.32 -2.61 11.13
N PRO A 21 8.55 -3.43 12.18
CA PRO A 21 7.50 -4.02 12.99
C PRO A 21 6.60 -2.97 13.68
N GLU A 22 7.08 -1.75 13.87
CA GLU A 22 6.31 -0.61 14.36
C GLU A 22 5.13 -0.21 13.46
N CYS A 23 5.18 -0.59 12.17
CA CYS A 23 4.12 -0.34 11.20
C CYS A 23 2.98 -1.38 11.27
N VAL A 24 3.10 -2.44 12.07
CA VAL A 24 2.00 -3.39 12.29
C VAL A 24 0.77 -2.66 12.83
N GLY A 25 -0.38 -2.96 12.24
CA GLY A 25 -1.64 -2.28 12.51
C GLY A 25 -1.92 -1.04 11.64
N CYS A 26 -0.96 -0.56 10.84
CA CYS A 26 -1.22 0.50 9.86
C CYS A 26 -2.23 0.04 8.80
N LYS A 27 -3.13 0.95 8.42
CA LYS A 27 -4.28 0.65 7.56
C LYS A 27 -4.13 1.29 6.20
N PHE A 28 -4.57 0.55 5.20
CA PHE A 28 -4.62 0.92 3.80
C PHE A 28 -6.03 0.69 3.29
N GLU A 29 -6.55 1.62 2.51
CA GLU A 29 -7.74 1.45 1.70
C GLU A 29 -7.31 1.52 0.24
N ILE A 30 -7.55 0.45 -0.51
CA ILE A 30 -7.29 0.38 -1.95
C ILE A 30 -8.64 0.29 -2.64
N LYS A 31 -8.94 1.24 -3.53
CA LYS A 31 -10.21 1.31 -4.27
C LYS A 31 -9.97 1.38 -5.76
N SER A 32 -10.60 0.51 -6.54
CA SER A 32 -10.59 0.59 -7.99
C SER A 32 -11.25 1.89 -8.47
N GLU A 33 -10.55 2.67 -9.29
CA GLU A 33 -11.11 3.84 -9.98
C GLU A 33 -11.55 3.45 -11.39
N ASN A 34 -10.63 2.82 -12.13
CA ASN A 34 -10.79 2.41 -13.53
C ASN A 34 -10.14 1.02 -13.70
N PRO A 35 -10.34 0.32 -14.83
CA PRO A 35 -9.56 -0.89 -15.12
C PRO A 35 -8.06 -0.62 -14.96
N ASN A 36 -7.40 -1.43 -14.11
CA ASN A 36 -5.98 -1.34 -13.77
C ASN A 36 -5.53 -0.09 -12.99
N LYS A 37 -6.43 0.81 -12.60
CA LYS A 37 -6.08 1.99 -11.79
C LYS A 37 -6.85 2.01 -10.48
N TYR A 38 -6.13 2.20 -9.40
CA TYR A 38 -6.64 2.16 -8.03
C TYR A 38 -6.20 3.41 -7.28
N ARG A 39 -7.01 3.86 -6.35
CA ARG A 39 -6.65 4.85 -5.34
C ARG A 39 -6.19 4.11 -4.10
N LEU A 40 -5.04 4.46 -3.58
CA LEU A 40 -4.57 4.02 -2.27
C LEU A 40 -4.66 5.18 -1.29
N HIS A 41 -5.26 4.91 -0.14
CA HIS A 41 -5.27 5.80 1.02
C HIS A 41 -4.67 5.06 2.22
N ALA A 42 -3.63 5.61 2.83
CA ALA A 42 -3.08 5.14 4.09
C ALA A 42 -3.24 6.22 5.16
N SER A 43 -3.41 5.80 6.41
CA SER A 43 -3.54 6.74 7.53
C SER A 43 -2.72 6.26 8.72
N VAL A 44 -1.82 7.14 9.16
CA VAL A 44 -1.12 7.03 10.45
C VAL A 44 -1.59 8.20 11.32
N ILE A 45 -0.84 9.31 11.39
CA ILE A 45 -1.40 10.60 11.84
C ILE A 45 -1.97 11.30 10.61
N ASN A 46 -1.15 11.41 9.57
CA ASN A 46 -1.43 12.02 8.30
C ASN A 46 -2.13 11.05 7.36
N SER A 47 -3.06 11.60 6.60
CA SER A 47 -3.67 10.90 5.46
C SER A 47 -2.72 10.99 4.28
N MET A 48 -2.30 9.85 3.75
CA MET A 48 -1.47 9.71 2.56
C MET A 48 -2.32 9.14 1.42
N ASN A 49 -2.33 9.82 0.28
CA ASN A 49 -3.13 9.44 -0.88
C ASN A 49 -2.25 9.34 -2.11
N CYS A 50 -2.40 8.27 -2.88
CA CYS A 50 -1.79 8.12 -4.20
C CYS A 50 -2.67 7.28 -5.13
N SER A 51 -2.34 7.29 -6.42
CA SER A 51 -2.85 6.32 -7.37
C SER A 51 -1.84 5.18 -7.54
N LEU A 52 -2.37 3.97 -7.68
CA LEU A 52 -1.68 2.76 -8.11
C LEU A 52 -2.16 2.41 -9.52
N GLU A 53 -1.24 2.13 -10.42
CA GLU A 53 -1.56 1.69 -11.78
C GLU A 53 -0.86 0.36 -12.06
N TYR A 54 -1.63 -0.64 -12.46
CA TYR A 54 -1.12 -1.95 -12.86
C TYR A 54 -0.81 -1.95 -14.35
N ASN A 55 0.46 -2.15 -14.70
CA ASN A 55 0.88 -2.24 -16.09
C ASN A 55 0.81 -3.69 -16.58
N LEU A 56 -0.14 -3.97 -17.46
CA LEU A 56 -0.37 -5.30 -18.03
C LEU A 56 0.80 -5.80 -18.92
N GLU A 57 1.64 -4.90 -19.46
CA GLU A 57 2.71 -5.31 -20.36
C GLU A 57 3.90 -5.93 -19.62
N ASN A 58 4.18 -5.45 -18.41
CA ASN A 58 5.31 -5.89 -17.60
C ASN A 58 4.91 -6.52 -16.26
N ASN A 59 3.61 -6.60 -15.95
CA ASN A 59 3.06 -7.11 -14.70
C ASN A 59 3.60 -6.40 -13.45
N GLU A 60 3.84 -5.09 -13.55
CA GLU A 60 4.35 -4.27 -12.45
C GLU A 60 3.34 -3.20 -12.02
N TRP A 61 3.43 -2.82 -10.74
CA TRP A 61 2.67 -1.71 -10.19
C TRP A 61 3.49 -0.43 -10.24
N LYS A 62 2.83 0.68 -10.59
CA LYS A 62 3.39 2.03 -10.53
C LYS A 62 2.60 2.88 -9.57
N THR A 63 3.32 3.60 -8.71
CA THR A 63 2.74 4.53 -7.74
C THR A 63 2.91 5.96 -8.23
N SER A 64 1.85 6.75 -8.19
CA SER A 64 1.96 8.20 -8.40
C SER A 64 2.64 8.87 -7.21
N SER A 65 2.96 10.17 -7.35
CA SER A 65 3.36 11.00 -6.21
C SER A 65 2.33 10.90 -5.08
N ILE A 66 2.84 10.77 -3.85
CA ILE A 66 2.02 10.68 -2.64
C ILE A 66 1.70 12.10 -2.18
N MET A 67 0.41 12.35 -1.93
CA MET A 67 -0.07 13.58 -1.30
C MET A 67 -0.41 13.28 0.17
N SER A 68 0.22 14.00 1.09
CA SER A 68 -0.02 13.84 2.53
C SER A 68 -0.52 15.12 3.19
N THR A 69 -1.30 14.96 4.26
CA THR A 69 -1.53 16.06 5.21
C THR A 69 -0.25 16.36 5.99
N LEU A 70 -0.18 17.52 6.66
CA LEU A 70 1.00 18.00 7.40
C LEU A 70 0.66 18.28 8.87
N MET A 71 0.16 17.27 9.58
CA MET A 71 -0.05 17.30 11.02
C MET A 71 1.24 16.90 11.75
N ALA A 72 1.55 17.65 12.81
CA ALA A 72 2.65 17.30 13.71
C ALA A 72 2.24 16.17 14.65
N GLY A 73 3.19 15.31 14.99
CA GLY A 73 3.02 14.25 15.97
C GLY A 73 4.31 13.96 16.71
N SER A 74 4.31 12.89 17.49
CA SER A 74 5.53 12.41 18.14
C SER A 74 6.55 11.91 17.11
N SER A 75 7.83 11.87 17.49
CA SER A 75 8.88 11.36 16.63
C SER A 75 8.64 9.90 16.20
N GLU A 76 8.04 9.09 17.07
CA GLU A 76 7.71 7.69 16.77
C GLU A 76 6.67 7.59 15.65
N GLU A 77 5.63 8.40 15.72
CA GLU A 77 4.58 8.42 14.70
C GLU A 77 5.08 9.00 13.37
N MET A 78 5.91 10.06 13.40
CA MET A 78 6.53 10.61 12.19
C MET A 78 7.48 9.62 11.52
N ASN A 79 8.22 8.82 12.30
CA ASN A 79 9.06 7.76 11.77
C ASN A 79 8.20 6.67 11.10
N LYS A 80 7.12 6.25 11.76
CA LYS A 80 6.16 5.30 11.19
C LYS A 80 5.61 5.79 9.85
N GLU A 81 5.27 7.09 9.75
CA GLU A 81 4.83 7.70 8.50
C GLU A 81 5.88 7.64 7.40
N ASN A 82 7.14 7.91 7.73
CA ASN A 82 8.22 7.81 6.76
C ASN A 82 8.37 6.39 6.22
N PHE A 83 8.23 5.36 7.07
CA PHE A 83 8.30 3.97 6.63
C PHE A 83 7.09 3.53 5.79
N ILE A 84 5.88 4.00 6.13
CA ILE A 84 4.70 3.76 5.29
C ILE A 84 4.83 4.48 3.94
N ASN A 85 5.33 5.71 3.94
CA ASN A 85 5.59 6.47 2.71
C ASN A 85 6.64 5.77 1.83
N ASP A 86 7.73 5.26 2.42
CA ASP A 86 8.73 4.48 1.69
C ASP A 86 8.16 3.16 1.15
N LEU A 87 7.36 2.44 1.93
CA LEU A 87 6.66 1.23 1.48
C LEU A 87 5.80 1.52 0.25
N ILE A 88 4.96 2.56 0.30
CA ILE A 88 4.06 2.95 -0.79
C ILE A 88 4.86 3.40 -2.01
N SER A 89 5.88 4.25 -1.81
CA SER A 89 6.70 4.80 -2.90
C SER A 89 7.48 3.74 -3.67
N ASN A 90 7.76 2.60 -3.03
CA ASN A 90 8.57 1.53 -3.60
C ASN A 90 7.75 0.29 -3.98
N ILE A 91 6.41 0.32 -3.97
CA ILE A 91 5.59 -0.84 -4.35
C ILE A 91 6.00 -1.31 -5.75
N LYS A 92 6.38 -2.58 -5.84
CA LYS A 92 6.71 -3.28 -7.08
C LYS A 92 5.59 -4.25 -7.46
N SER A 93 5.15 -5.04 -6.49
CA SER A 93 4.10 -6.04 -6.66
C SER A 93 3.10 -6.00 -5.51
N LEU A 94 1.84 -6.27 -5.87
CA LEU A 94 0.73 -6.53 -4.97
C LEU A 94 0.20 -7.91 -5.33
N HIS A 95 0.31 -8.87 -4.40
CA HIS A 95 -0.12 -10.24 -4.61
C HIS A 95 -1.17 -10.63 -3.57
N VAL A 96 -2.38 -10.89 -4.05
CA VAL A 96 -3.48 -11.40 -3.21
C VAL A 96 -3.31 -12.92 -3.14
N GLU A 97 -2.89 -13.43 -1.98
CA GLU A 97 -2.73 -14.88 -1.76
C GLU A 97 -4.09 -15.58 -1.66
N ASP A 98 -5.03 -14.94 -0.97
CA ASP A 98 -6.41 -15.37 -0.83
C ASP A 98 -7.34 -14.17 -0.57
N GLU A 99 -8.63 -14.39 -0.34
CA GLU A 99 -9.60 -13.31 -0.12
C GLU A 99 -9.32 -12.45 1.13
N GLN A 100 -8.40 -12.86 2.01
CA GLN A 100 -8.08 -12.20 3.27
C GLN A 100 -6.64 -11.69 3.33
N HIS A 101 -5.71 -12.16 2.49
CA HIS A 101 -4.29 -11.83 2.60
C HIS A 101 -3.74 -11.15 1.35
N LEU A 102 -3.03 -10.05 1.57
CA LEU A 102 -2.31 -9.28 0.55
C LEU A 102 -0.84 -9.16 0.93
N ILE A 103 0.05 -9.50 -0.01
CA ILE A 103 1.49 -9.28 0.10
C ILE A 103 1.86 -8.05 -0.74
N ILE A 104 2.56 -7.11 -0.11
CA ILE A 104 3.25 -6.01 -0.79
C ILE A 104 4.73 -6.38 -0.87
N GLN A 105 5.30 -6.36 -2.07
CA GLN A 105 6.75 -6.40 -2.26
C GLN A 105 7.22 -5.12 -2.91
N THR A 106 8.39 -4.65 -2.50
CA THR A 106 8.94 -3.38 -2.93
C THR A 106 10.21 -3.54 -3.75
N ASN A 107 10.58 -2.49 -4.48
CA ASN A 107 11.82 -2.42 -5.27
C ASN A 107 13.08 -2.50 -4.41
N ASN A 108 13.02 -2.15 -3.12
CA ASN A 108 14.15 -2.22 -2.19
C ASN A 108 14.27 -3.60 -1.48
N GLY A 109 13.39 -4.55 -1.81
CA GLY A 109 13.39 -5.90 -1.24
C GLY A 109 12.59 -6.06 0.04
N ALA A 110 11.96 -5.00 0.55
CA ALA A 110 11.03 -5.09 1.67
C ALA A 110 9.76 -5.83 1.27
N THR A 111 9.22 -6.61 2.22
CA THR A 111 7.93 -7.31 2.10
C THR A 111 7.07 -7.00 3.31
N ALA A 112 5.79 -6.71 3.08
CA ALA A 112 4.78 -6.53 4.12
C ALA A 112 3.57 -7.43 3.82
N GLN A 113 3.04 -8.08 4.84
CA GLN A 113 1.82 -8.87 4.78
C GLN A 113 0.67 -8.11 5.44
N LEU A 114 -0.47 -8.08 4.76
CA LEU A 114 -1.66 -7.39 5.20
C LEU A 114 -2.84 -8.36 5.25
N GLU A 115 -3.70 -8.19 6.25
CA GLU A 115 -5.00 -8.86 6.33
C GLU A 115 -6.14 -7.90 5.95
N ARG A 116 -7.20 -8.44 5.35
CA ARG A 116 -8.45 -7.72 5.08
C ARG A 116 -9.28 -7.56 6.35
N PHE A 117 -9.99 -6.44 6.50
CA PHE A 117 -10.90 -6.20 7.64
C PHE A 117 -12.08 -5.29 7.31
#